data_AF-A0A7K1NH99-F1
#
_entry.id   AF-A0A7K1NH99-F1
#
_cell.length_a   1.000
_cell.length_b   1.000
_cell.length_c   1.000
_cell.angle_alpha   90.00
_cell.angle_beta   90.00
_cell.angle_gamma   90.00
#
_symmetry.space_group_name_H-M   'P 1'
#
loop_
_entity.id
_entity.type
_entity.pdbx_description
1 polymer ?
#
loop_
_entity_poly.entity_id
_entity_poly.type
_entity_poly.pdbx_seq_one_letter_code
_entity_poly.pdbx_strand_id
1 'polypeptide(L)'
;MTTDEPDYFLFIGDVDSESATTKLRSSGATYHKKLLSSKPENWARIVTMITSPHCRGVLVVLRRNDYEAMCRPEYEEASRALLDALADRSHAVLVHEAVFLTDEQRAAHDVPADERSRENVFPLGLSDEDRALFESMREEWEDPFRAISDATRERVNAMLRDRQLNVFPYRTNVERSIIASGFLEDNERHLLFRFYVPSGRLYAQEADALLGLFREWLGQTGHSRVRQEGYSTAAGQVFEFFSGDGQPEGGLSRYFEDFSSFLGDCVATPAAAAAQLIANGVAEDAAAIIVSRYATRARRLSLDLKQRREERMLSLKHELENIVLEVDGLTSRNVEAVLDEMLPPPAAIGIIEGPRMNPSHSLTVNNFNPQFINEVTGSVVQNIAGTVNLGAEAKQLLELIATFGGHERAQLETAVHELEDGGARGAERVAARGRLKRFLADLGNRGLGVGLNILQKYVEHKIGVT
;
A
#
# COMPACT_ATOMS: atom_id res chain seq x y z
N MET A 1 24.77 34.58 10.17
CA MET A 1 24.32 34.61 8.76
C MET A 1 24.21 33.17 8.31
N THR A 2 23.09 32.51 8.62
CA THR A 2 22.75 31.18 8.11
C THR A 2 22.30 31.39 6.67
N THR A 3 23.15 31.03 5.71
CA THR A 3 22.70 30.81 4.33
C THR A 3 21.62 29.75 4.40
N ASP A 4 20.38 30.15 4.10
CA ASP A 4 19.23 29.25 3.95
C ASP A 4 19.54 28.34 2.76
N GLU A 5 20.09 27.16 3.02
CA GLU A 5 20.27 26.17 1.96
C GLU A 5 18.88 25.76 1.47
N PRO A 6 18.60 25.82 0.16
CA PRO A 6 17.30 25.45 -0.36
C PRO A 6 17.07 23.96 -0.14
N ASP A 7 15.84 23.61 0.24
CA ASP A 7 15.41 22.23 0.33
C ASP A 7 15.64 21.49 -1.00
N TYR A 8 16.11 20.25 -0.90
CA TYR A 8 16.46 19.45 -2.07
C TYR A 8 15.98 18.00 -1.99
N PHE A 9 15.82 17.40 -3.17
CA PHE A 9 15.69 15.96 -3.35
C PHE A 9 17.04 15.32 -3.70
N LEU A 10 17.30 14.14 -3.15
CA LEU A 10 18.53 13.40 -3.44
C LEU A 10 18.22 12.23 -4.36
N PHE A 11 18.86 12.21 -5.54
CA PHE A 11 18.78 11.12 -6.51
C PHE A 11 20.05 10.28 -6.41
N ILE A 12 19.89 9.01 -6.09
CA ILE A 12 20.98 8.04 -5.93
C ILE A 12 20.88 7.01 -7.04
N GLY A 13 21.96 6.86 -7.81
CA GLY A 13 22.00 5.98 -8.97
C GLY A 13 21.53 6.67 -10.25
N ASP A 14 21.16 5.87 -11.25
CA ASP A 14 20.74 6.40 -12.54
C ASP A 14 19.23 6.60 -12.60
N VAL A 15 18.81 7.64 -11.88
CA VAL A 15 17.42 8.08 -11.73
C VAL A 15 17.02 9.08 -12.82
N ASP A 16 17.79 9.21 -13.90
CA ASP A 16 17.46 10.14 -15.00
C ASP A 16 16.30 9.57 -15.83
N SER A 17 15.10 9.56 -15.26
CA SER A 17 13.92 9.70 -16.08
C SER A 17 13.75 11.19 -16.38
N GLU A 18 13.66 11.51 -17.66
CA GLU A 18 13.35 12.86 -18.14
C GLU A 18 12.07 13.38 -17.48
N SER A 19 11.12 12.49 -17.16
CA SER A 19 9.88 12.83 -16.44
C SER A 19 10.13 13.35 -15.01
N ALA A 20 10.99 12.69 -14.22
CA ALA A 20 11.21 13.06 -12.81
C ALA A 20 11.99 14.37 -12.69
N THR A 21 13.04 14.52 -13.50
CA THR A 21 13.86 15.74 -13.55
C THR A 21 13.11 16.94 -14.12
N THR A 22 12.27 16.74 -15.15
CA THR A 22 11.41 17.80 -15.70
C THR A 22 10.35 18.25 -14.70
N LYS A 23 9.78 17.31 -13.93
CA LYS A 23 8.79 17.63 -12.89
C LYS A 23 9.38 18.47 -11.77
N LEU A 24 10.55 18.10 -11.24
CA LEU A 24 11.26 18.90 -10.23
C LEU A 24 11.66 20.29 -10.75
N ARG A 25 12.09 20.39 -12.01
CA ARG A 25 12.36 21.69 -12.63
C ARG A 25 11.11 22.56 -12.75
N SER A 26 9.96 21.95 -13.04
CA SER A 26 8.68 22.66 -13.16
C SER A 26 8.11 23.13 -11.82
N SER A 27 8.37 22.40 -10.73
CA SER A 27 7.98 22.78 -9.37
C SER A 27 8.94 23.77 -8.71
N GLY A 28 10.12 23.99 -9.31
CA GLY A 28 11.18 24.85 -8.76
C GLY A 28 11.99 24.19 -7.65
N ALA A 29 11.80 22.89 -7.40
CA ALA A 29 12.54 22.14 -6.39
C ALA A 29 13.98 21.85 -6.87
N THR A 30 14.94 21.98 -5.95
CA THR A 30 16.34 21.64 -6.24
C THR A 30 16.59 20.14 -6.06
N TYR A 31 17.54 19.60 -6.81
CA TYR A 31 17.95 18.20 -6.62
C TYR A 31 19.46 18.03 -6.73
N HIS A 32 19.96 17.02 -6.05
CA HIS A 32 21.34 16.57 -6.14
C HIS A 32 21.38 15.14 -6.66
N LYS A 33 22.23 14.89 -7.66
CA LYS A 33 22.46 13.54 -8.19
C LYS A 33 23.78 12.97 -7.66
N LYS A 34 23.74 11.72 -7.21
CA LYS A 34 24.90 10.95 -6.76
C LYS A 34 24.86 9.55 -7.35
N LEU A 35 26.04 8.99 -7.62
CA LEU A 35 26.18 7.62 -8.13
C LEU A 35 26.86 6.76 -7.07
N LEU A 36 26.39 5.51 -6.95
CA LEU A 36 26.94 4.51 -6.03
C LEU A 36 28.16 3.77 -6.60
N SER A 37 28.53 4.01 -7.86
CA SER A 37 29.70 3.43 -8.55
C SER A 37 31.06 3.99 -8.08
N SER A 38 31.17 4.37 -6.81
CA SER A 38 32.29 5.13 -6.25
C SER A 38 32.75 4.52 -4.92
N LYS A 39 33.92 4.98 -4.41
CA LYS A 39 34.53 4.48 -3.17
C LYS A 39 33.64 4.68 -1.92
N PRO A 40 33.84 3.90 -0.84
CA PRO A 40 33.03 3.99 0.38
C PRO A 40 32.97 5.40 1.00
N GLU A 41 34.01 6.22 0.85
CA GLU A 41 34.00 7.60 1.37
C GLU A 41 32.97 8.48 0.67
N ASN A 42 32.64 8.19 -0.60
CA ASN A 42 31.57 8.89 -1.29
C ASN A 42 30.20 8.46 -0.76
N TRP A 43 30.02 7.20 -0.37
CA TRP A 43 28.78 6.72 0.24
C TRP A 43 28.57 7.39 1.60
N ALA A 44 29.62 7.57 2.40
CA ALA A 44 29.55 8.34 3.64
C ALA A 44 29.11 9.79 3.41
N ARG A 45 29.56 10.44 2.31
CA ARG A 45 29.06 11.78 1.93
C ARG A 45 27.59 11.77 1.54
N ILE A 46 27.14 10.72 0.83
CA ILE A 46 25.72 10.53 0.51
C ILE A 46 24.91 10.43 1.80
N VAL A 47 25.38 9.66 2.79
CA VAL A 47 24.76 9.57 4.12
C VAL A 47 24.62 10.95 4.75
N THR A 48 25.69 11.77 4.76
CA THR A 48 25.61 13.15 5.27
C THR A 48 24.51 13.96 4.57
N MET A 49 24.39 13.83 3.25
CA MET A 49 23.33 14.52 2.48
C MET A 49 21.93 14.01 2.80
N ILE A 50 21.75 12.72 3.08
CA ILE A 50 20.45 12.15 3.49
C ILE A 50 20.07 12.64 4.90
N THR A 51 21.04 12.69 5.81
CA THR A 51 20.81 13.12 7.19
C THR A 51 20.56 14.62 7.31
N SER A 52 20.90 15.42 6.29
CA SER A 52 20.66 16.87 6.28
C SER A 52 19.18 17.21 6.49
N PRO A 53 18.85 18.22 7.32
CA PRO A 53 17.46 18.65 7.52
C PRO A 53 16.82 19.19 6.23
N HIS A 54 17.62 19.66 5.27
CA HIS A 54 17.15 20.18 3.98
C HIS A 54 16.81 19.07 2.96
N CYS A 55 17.08 17.80 3.28
CA CYS A 55 16.75 16.68 2.41
C CYS A 55 15.28 16.28 2.59
N ARG A 56 14.43 16.62 1.61
CA ARG A 56 12.98 16.33 1.65
C ARG A 56 12.64 14.88 1.36
N GLY A 57 13.43 14.25 0.51
CA GLY A 57 13.23 12.86 0.13
C GLY A 57 14.34 12.31 -0.75
N VAL A 58 14.43 10.99 -0.78
CA VAL A 58 15.50 10.27 -1.47
C VAL A 58 14.90 9.27 -2.46
N LEU A 59 15.31 9.39 -3.73
CA LEU A 59 14.95 8.44 -4.77
C LEU A 59 16.19 7.65 -5.16
N VAL A 60 16.14 6.33 -4.98
CA VAL A 60 17.28 5.44 -5.19
C VAL A 60 16.97 4.48 -6.31
N VAL A 61 17.87 4.33 -7.28
CA VAL A 61 17.83 3.24 -8.26
C VAL A 61 19.01 2.33 -8.00
N LEU A 62 18.76 1.11 -7.53
CA LEU A 62 19.79 0.11 -7.31
C LEU A 62 19.91 -0.81 -8.52
N ARG A 63 21.15 -1.00 -8.95
CA ARG A 63 21.57 -1.91 -10.01
C ARG A 63 22.33 -3.09 -9.42
N ARG A 64 22.63 -4.07 -10.28
CA ARG A 64 23.48 -5.22 -9.95
C ARG A 64 24.79 -4.81 -9.26
N ASN A 65 25.49 -3.83 -9.83
CA ASN A 65 26.78 -3.39 -9.29
C ASN A 65 26.66 -2.83 -7.87
N ASP A 66 25.51 -2.23 -7.54
CA ASP A 66 25.25 -1.67 -6.20
C ASP A 66 25.02 -2.80 -5.19
N TYR A 67 24.26 -3.83 -5.57
CA TYR A 67 24.09 -5.04 -4.76
C TYR A 67 25.42 -5.76 -4.52
N GLU A 68 26.23 -5.93 -5.56
CA GLU A 68 27.55 -6.56 -5.44
C GLU A 68 28.48 -5.72 -4.55
N ALA A 69 28.45 -4.39 -4.67
CA ALA A 69 29.21 -3.50 -3.80
C ALA A 69 28.78 -3.63 -2.33
N MET A 70 27.47 -3.66 -2.03
CA MET A 70 26.96 -3.80 -0.66
C MET A 70 27.42 -5.08 0.05
N CYS A 71 27.70 -6.14 -0.70
CA CYS A 71 28.19 -7.41 -0.16
C CYS A 71 29.71 -7.45 0.06
N ARG A 72 30.46 -6.46 -0.43
CA ARG A 72 31.92 -6.40 -0.22
C ARG A 72 32.24 -5.92 1.20
N PRO A 73 33.22 -6.52 1.89
CA PRO A 73 33.61 -6.12 3.25
C PRO A 73 33.95 -4.64 3.38
N GLU A 74 34.59 -4.06 2.36
CA GLU A 74 35.00 -2.65 2.35
C GLU A 74 33.82 -1.65 2.31
N TYR A 75 32.63 -2.10 1.87
CA TYR A 75 31.41 -1.27 1.82
C TYR A 75 30.41 -1.64 2.91
N GLU A 76 30.68 -2.62 3.77
CA GLU A 76 29.68 -3.14 4.71
C GLU A 76 29.17 -2.05 5.66
N GLU A 77 30.08 -1.29 6.28
CA GLU A 77 29.74 -0.19 7.19
C GLU A 77 29.03 0.95 6.46
N ALA A 78 29.53 1.34 5.29
CA ALA A 78 28.95 2.40 4.47
C ALA A 78 27.55 2.03 3.95
N SER A 79 27.33 0.76 3.60
CA SER A 79 26.05 0.23 3.14
C SER A 79 25.05 0.23 4.28
N ARG A 80 25.45 -0.22 5.47
CA ARG A 80 24.60 -0.19 6.65
C ARG A 80 24.16 1.23 6.98
N ALA A 81 25.12 2.17 7.06
CA ALA A 81 24.83 3.58 7.33
C ALA A 81 23.94 4.22 6.27
N LEU A 82 24.13 3.88 4.98
CA LEU A 82 23.28 4.34 3.89
C LEU A 82 21.84 3.86 4.05
N LEU A 83 21.64 2.56 4.28
CA LEU A 83 20.30 1.99 4.42
C LEU A 83 19.60 2.46 5.70
N ASP A 84 20.33 2.63 6.81
CA ASP A 84 19.80 3.19 8.05
C ASP A 84 19.35 4.65 7.84
N ALA A 85 20.19 5.48 7.20
CA ALA A 85 19.83 6.87 6.90
C ALA A 85 18.63 6.99 5.94
N LEU A 86 18.49 6.05 5.00
CA LEU A 86 17.30 5.98 4.13
C LEU A 86 16.04 5.68 4.94
N ALA A 87 16.09 4.75 5.89
CA ALA A 87 14.93 4.37 6.71
C ALA A 87 14.34 5.57 7.47
N ASP A 88 15.19 6.49 7.93
CA ASP A 88 14.78 7.69 8.68
C ASP A 88 14.26 8.85 7.81
N ARG A 89 14.23 8.68 6.48
CA ARG A 89 13.79 9.71 5.53
C ARG A 89 12.69 9.19 4.60
N SER A 90 11.89 10.08 4.05
CA SER A 90 10.95 9.72 2.97
C SER A 90 11.75 9.21 1.76
N HIS A 91 11.57 7.95 1.41
CA HIS A 91 12.34 7.33 0.34
C HIS A 91 11.53 6.40 -0.55
N ALA A 92 12.03 6.21 -1.78
CA ALA A 92 11.60 5.15 -2.69
C ALA A 92 12.85 4.50 -3.32
N VAL A 93 12.94 3.17 -3.20
CA VAL A 93 14.03 2.37 -3.74
C VAL A 93 13.53 1.57 -4.93
N LEU A 94 13.97 1.94 -6.13
CA LEU A 94 13.62 1.30 -7.39
C LEU A 94 14.68 0.25 -7.71
N VAL A 95 14.25 -1.01 -7.89
CA VAL A 95 15.17 -2.10 -8.26
C VAL A 95 14.61 -2.84 -9.46
N HIS A 96 15.44 -3.13 -10.45
CA HIS A 96 14.98 -3.91 -11.59
C HIS A 96 14.63 -5.34 -11.16
N GLU A 97 13.55 -5.91 -11.69
CA GLU A 97 13.07 -7.24 -11.29
C GLU A 97 14.10 -8.34 -11.51
N ALA A 98 14.96 -8.25 -12.54
CA ALA A 98 16.08 -9.18 -12.77
C ALA A 98 17.09 -9.23 -11.62
N VAL A 99 17.23 -8.14 -10.86
CA VAL A 99 18.11 -8.05 -9.70
C VAL A 99 17.36 -8.43 -8.43
N PHE A 100 16.13 -7.94 -8.27
CA PHE A 100 15.36 -8.09 -7.04
C PHE A 100 14.70 -9.47 -6.87
N LEU A 101 14.18 -10.06 -7.95
CA LEU A 101 13.45 -11.34 -7.94
C LEU A 101 14.36 -12.51 -8.29
N THR A 102 14.06 -13.69 -7.74
CA THR A 102 14.71 -14.96 -8.12
C THR A 102 14.31 -15.41 -9.51
N ASP A 103 15.07 -16.31 -10.11
CA ASP A 103 14.77 -16.85 -11.44
C ASP A 103 13.46 -17.65 -11.45
N GLU A 104 13.14 -18.37 -10.36
CA GLU A 104 11.84 -19.04 -10.21
C GLU A 104 10.69 -18.05 -10.12
N GLN A 105 10.88 -16.99 -9.32
CA GLN A 105 9.92 -15.89 -9.24
C GLN A 105 9.72 -15.33 -10.63
N ARG A 106 10.78 -14.98 -11.39
CA ARG A 106 10.78 -14.44 -12.76
C ARG A 106 10.22 -15.40 -13.83
N ALA A 107 10.51 -16.69 -13.73
CA ALA A 107 10.02 -17.71 -14.66
C ALA A 107 8.52 -17.97 -14.46
N ALA A 108 7.99 -17.78 -13.25
CA ALA A 108 6.54 -17.75 -13.05
C ALA A 108 5.86 -16.62 -13.85
N HIS A 109 6.59 -15.66 -14.44
CA HIS A 109 6.04 -14.58 -15.28
C HIS A 109 6.06 -14.89 -16.78
N ASP A 110 6.99 -15.72 -17.27
CA ASP A 110 7.23 -15.96 -18.72
C ASP A 110 6.41 -17.13 -19.29
N VAL A 111 5.09 -17.15 -19.02
CA VAL A 111 4.15 -17.94 -19.83
C VAL A 111 3.50 -16.97 -20.82
N PRO A 112 3.69 -17.15 -22.15
CA PRO A 112 3.14 -16.21 -23.11
C PRO A 112 1.61 -16.16 -23.00
N ALA A 113 1.08 -14.95 -22.94
CA ALA A 113 -0.31 -14.70 -23.25
C ALA A 113 -0.57 -15.23 -24.67
N ASP A 114 -1.29 -16.34 -24.75
CA ASP A 114 -1.75 -17.02 -25.97
C ASP A 114 -0.59 -17.43 -26.92
N GLU A 115 -0.34 -18.73 -27.04
CA GLU A 115 0.57 -19.28 -28.07
C GLU A 115 0.17 -18.86 -29.51
N ARG A 116 -1.06 -18.36 -29.70
CA ARG A 116 -1.53 -17.78 -30.97
C ARG A 116 -1.04 -16.36 -31.26
N SER A 117 -0.51 -15.64 -30.27
CA SER A 117 0.02 -14.28 -30.46
C SER A 117 1.54 -14.25 -30.74
N ARG A 118 2.27 -15.35 -30.48
CA ARG A 118 3.70 -15.48 -30.83
C ARG A 118 3.95 -15.81 -32.29
N GLU A 119 2.95 -16.26 -33.04
CA GLU A 119 3.14 -16.60 -34.46
C GLU A 119 3.30 -15.40 -35.40
N ASN A 120 3.12 -14.15 -34.95
CA ASN A 120 3.09 -13.00 -35.88
C ASN A 120 3.98 -11.79 -35.53
N VAL A 121 5.03 -11.96 -34.72
CA VAL A 121 6.07 -10.90 -34.54
C VAL A 121 7.48 -11.44 -34.81
N PHE A 122 7.61 -12.37 -35.75
CA PHE A 122 8.82 -12.51 -36.52
C PHE A 122 8.55 -11.91 -37.90
N PRO A 123 9.40 -11.02 -38.43
CA PRO A 123 9.35 -10.69 -39.85
C PRO A 123 9.49 -12.02 -40.62
N LEU A 124 8.42 -12.45 -41.28
CA LEU A 124 8.42 -13.66 -42.09
C LEU A 124 9.59 -13.60 -43.09
N GLY A 125 10.54 -14.53 -42.97
CA GLY A 125 11.60 -14.75 -43.96
C GLY A 125 13.05 -14.66 -43.49
N LEU A 126 13.35 -14.61 -42.19
CA LEU A 126 14.73 -14.67 -41.69
C LEU A 126 15.28 -16.10 -41.75
N SER A 127 16.55 -16.25 -42.13
CA SER A 127 17.27 -17.53 -42.17
C SER A 127 17.59 -18.04 -40.76
N ASP A 128 17.91 -19.33 -40.61
CA ASP A 128 18.33 -19.90 -39.32
C ASP A 128 19.57 -19.19 -38.73
N GLU A 129 20.43 -18.63 -39.59
CA GLU A 129 21.59 -17.83 -39.20
C GLU A 129 21.20 -16.45 -38.64
N ASP A 130 20.18 -15.80 -39.22
CA ASP A 130 19.65 -14.53 -38.71
C ASP A 130 18.96 -14.70 -37.36
N ARG A 131 18.33 -15.87 -37.14
CA ARG A 131 17.71 -16.22 -35.85
C ARG A 131 18.76 -16.38 -34.75
N ALA A 132 19.86 -17.06 -35.06
CA ALA A 132 21.00 -17.21 -34.15
C ALA A 132 21.71 -15.87 -33.90
N LEU A 133 21.78 -14.99 -34.90
CA LEU A 133 22.30 -13.63 -34.73
C LEU A 133 21.39 -12.78 -33.84
N PHE A 134 20.06 -12.92 -33.96
CA PHE A 134 19.10 -12.22 -33.11
C PHE A 134 19.10 -12.75 -31.66
N GLU A 135 19.25 -14.07 -31.47
CA GLU A 135 19.41 -14.69 -30.15
C GLU A 135 20.74 -14.29 -29.49
N SER A 136 21.84 -14.27 -30.23
CA SER A 136 23.13 -13.79 -29.71
C SER A 136 23.15 -12.28 -29.44
N MET A 137 22.51 -11.46 -30.28
CA MET A 137 22.30 -10.04 -30.01
C MET A 137 21.40 -9.82 -28.78
N ARG A 138 20.40 -10.67 -28.56
CA ARG A 138 19.56 -10.63 -27.35
C ARG A 138 20.37 -10.99 -26.10
N GLU A 139 21.22 -12.02 -26.16
CA GLU A 139 22.17 -12.37 -25.09
C GLU A 139 23.18 -11.24 -24.81
N GLU A 140 23.63 -10.52 -25.85
CA GLU A 140 24.51 -9.34 -25.71
C GLU A 140 23.80 -8.09 -25.16
N TRP A 141 22.51 -7.90 -25.44
CA TRP A 141 21.72 -6.75 -24.94
C TRP A 141 21.20 -6.95 -23.50
N GLU A 142 21.22 -8.18 -22.97
CA GLU A 142 20.90 -8.52 -21.56
C GLU A 142 22.07 -8.26 -20.58
N ASP A 143 23.22 -7.74 -21.05
CA ASP A 143 24.47 -7.65 -20.26
C ASP A 143 24.45 -6.71 -19.01
N PRO A 144 23.61 -5.66 -18.91
CA PRO A 144 23.43 -4.94 -17.63
C PRO A 144 22.63 -5.72 -16.56
N PHE A 145 21.97 -6.81 -16.95
CA PHE A 145 21.02 -7.59 -16.15
C PHE A 145 21.41 -9.06 -15.95
N ARG A 146 22.65 -9.46 -16.29
CA ARG A 146 23.21 -10.78 -15.93
C ARG A 146 22.84 -11.14 -14.49
N ALA A 147 22.31 -12.34 -14.31
CA ALA A 147 21.82 -12.85 -13.02
C ALA A 147 22.84 -12.58 -11.91
N ILE A 148 22.39 -11.81 -10.91
CA ILE A 148 23.09 -11.67 -9.64
C ILE A 148 23.09 -13.01 -8.91
N SER A 149 24.16 -13.34 -8.18
CA SER A 149 24.15 -14.57 -7.39
C SER A 149 23.01 -14.56 -6.37
N ASP A 150 22.32 -15.69 -6.22
CA ASP A 150 21.19 -15.80 -5.27
C ASP A 150 21.61 -15.40 -3.86
N ALA A 151 22.84 -15.76 -3.45
CA ALA A 151 23.41 -15.37 -2.16
C ALA A 151 23.55 -13.84 -2.00
N THR A 152 24.01 -13.13 -3.05
CA THR A 152 24.10 -11.66 -3.02
C THR A 152 22.71 -11.04 -2.97
N ARG A 153 21.77 -11.54 -3.79
CA ARG A 153 20.38 -11.06 -3.83
C ARG A 153 19.71 -11.23 -2.49
N GLU A 154 19.76 -12.43 -1.92
CA GLU A 154 19.12 -12.77 -0.64
C GLU A 154 19.69 -11.91 0.48
N ARG A 155 21.02 -11.76 0.54
CA ARG A 155 21.69 -10.94 1.56
C ARG A 155 21.24 -9.48 1.49
N VAL A 156 21.26 -8.85 0.31
CA VAL A 156 20.86 -7.45 0.17
C VAL A 156 19.36 -7.28 0.39
N ASN A 157 18.51 -8.16 -0.17
CA ASN A 157 17.07 -8.11 0.05
C ASN A 157 16.70 -8.29 1.54
N ALA A 158 17.45 -9.11 2.29
CA ALA A 158 17.31 -9.20 3.74
C ALA A 158 17.64 -7.85 4.41
N MET A 159 18.76 -7.19 4.04
CA MET A 159 19.11 -5.87 4.59
C MET A 159 18.04 -4.81 4.32
N LEU A 160 17.43 -4.82 3.13
CA LEU A 160 16.34 -3.91 2.75
C LEU A 160 15.06 -4.19 3.56
N ARG A 161 14.71 -5.48 3.71
CA ARG A 161 13.54 -5.93 4.49
C ARG A 161 13.65 -5.62 5.97
N ASP A 162 14.80 -5.90 6.58
CA ASP A 162 15.02 -5.73 8.03
C ASP A 162 14.82 -4.26 8.45
N ARG A 163 15.06 -3.33 7.52
CA ARG A 163 14.87 -1.88 7.69
C ARG A 163 13.53 -1.38 7.17
N GLN A 164 12.68 -2.27 6.66
CA GLN A 164 11.36 -1.96 6.09
C GLN A 164 11.43 -0.87 5.00
N LEU A 165 12.48 -0.89 4.17
CA LEU A 165 12.64 0.12 3.12
C LEU A 165 11.59 -0.02 2.02
N ASN A 166 11.09 1.11 1.50
CA ASN A 166 10.09 1.18 0.43
C ASN A 166 10.69 0.78 -0.93
N VAL A 167 10.80 -0.53 -1.17
CA VAL A 167 11.33 -1.08 -2.41
C VAL A 167 10.23 -1.31 -3.44
N PHE A 168 10.45 -0.87 -4.69
CA PHE A 168 9.55 -1.08 -5.81
C PHE A 168 10.29 -1.82 -6.94
N PRO A 169 9.98 -3.12 -7.17
CA PRO A 169 10.47 -3.82 -8.33
C PRO A 169 9.84 -3.26 -9.61
N TYR A 170 10.67 -2.97 -10.62
CA TYR A 170 10.23 -2.50 -11.94
C TYR A 170 10.80 -3.36 -13.07
N ARG A 171 10.07 -3.45 -14.19
CA ARG A 171 10.51 -4.15 -15.40
C ARG A 171 10.92 -3.18 -16.50
N THR A 172 10.13 -2.12 -16.68
CA THR A 172 10.36 -1.16 -17.78
C THR A 172 10.82 0.20 -17.25
N ASN A 173 11.55 0.94 -18.10
CA ASN A 173 11.93 2.32 -17.78
C ASN A 173 10.69 3.24 -17.64
N VAL A 174 9.59 2.91 -18.32
CA VAL A 174 8.31 3.62 -18.19
C VAL A 174 7.76 3.47 -16.78
N GLU A 175 7.67 2.23 -16.27
CA GLU A 175 7.23 1.97 -14.90
C GLU A 175 8.10 2.68 -13.86
N ARG A 176 9.43 2.59 -14.03
CA ARG A 176 10.38 3.30 -13.17
C ARG A 176 10.09 4.79 -13.15
N SER A 177 9.85 5.39 -14.31
CA SER A 177 9.57 6.81 -14.48
C SER A 177 8.23 7.21 -13.84
N ILE A 178 7.21 6.37 -13.97
CA ILE A 178 5.89 6.58 -13.38
C ILE A 178 5.98 6.57 -11.84
N ILE A 179 6.60 5.53 -11.26
CA ILE A 179 6.73 5.38 -9.81
C ILE A 179 7.58 6.52 -9.23
N ALA A 180 8.70 6.85 -9.88
CA ALA A 180 9.53 7.99 -9.51
C ALA A 180 8.75 9.31 -9.52
N SER A 181 7.98 9.56 -10.57
CA SER A 181 7.22 10.82 -10.71
C SER A 181 6.04 10.92 -9.75
N GLY A 182 5.45 9.78 -9.37
CA GLY A 182 4.42 9.69 -8.33
C GLY A 182 4.99 9.98 -6.94
N PHE A 183 6.10 9.33 -6.58
CA PHE A 183 6.79 9.59 -5.30
C PHE A 183 7.16 11.06 -5.11
N LEU A 184 7.68 11.71 -6.17
CA LEU A 184 8.04 13.12 -6.11
C LEU A 184 6.80 14.01 -5.95
N GLU A 185 5.72 13.72 -6.67
CA GLU A 185 4.47 14.46 -6.51
C GLU A 185 3.89 14.31 -5.11
N ASP A 186 3.85 13.09 -4.58
CA ASP A 186 3.38 12.81 -3.23
C ASP A 186 4.20 13.58 -2.19
N ASN A 187 5.54 13.60 -2.33
CA ASN A 187 6.41 14.30 -1.38
C ASN A 187 6.37 15.83 -1.54
N GLU A 188 6.28 16.35 -2.78
CA GLU A 188 6.08 17.79 -3.05
C GLU A 188 4.79 18.29 -2.45
N ARG A 189 3.73 17.50 -2.59
CA ARG A 189 2.40 17.78 -2.07
C ARG A 189 2.24 17.46 -0.59
N HIS A 190 3.26 16.87 0.05
CA HIS A 190 3.25 16.40 1.43
C HIS A 190 2.08 15.45 1.73
N LEU A 191 1.89 14.45 0.87
CA LEU A 191 0.93 13.37 1.08
C LEU A 191 1.25 12.69 2.42
N LEU A 192 0.27 12.72 3.31
CA LEU A 192 0.32 12.04 4.59
C LEU A 192 -0.05 10.58 4.40
N PHE A 193 -1.18 10.34 3.74
CA PHE A 193 -1.66 9.00 3.47
C PHE A 193 -2.76 9.00 2.40
N ARG A 194 -2.94 7.81 1.82
CA ARG A 194 -4.03 7.48 0.91
C ARG A 194 -4.78 6.27 1.43
N PHE A 195 -6.10 6.28 1.28
CA PHE A 195 -6.98 5.17 1.66
C PHE A 195 -8.02 4.92 0.57
N TYR A 196 -8.22 3.65 0.20
CA TYR A 196 -9.26 3.23 -0.75
C TYR A 196 -10.45 2.60 -0.01
N VAL A 197 -11.66 3.08 -0.31
CA VAL A 197 -12.92 2.53 0.18
C VAL A 197 -13.68 1.88 -0.99
N PRO A 198 -13.81 0.54 -1.03
CA PRO A 198 -14.58 -0.14 -2.06
C PRO A 198 -16.07 0.20 -2.02
N SER A 199 -16.68 0.31 -3.19
CA SER A 199 -18.12 0.46 -3.30
C SER A 199 -18.80 -0.83 -2.82
N GLY A 200 -19.81 -0.68 -1.95
CA GLY A 200 -20.53 -1.81 -1.36
C GLY A 200 -19.95 -2.35 -0.05
N ARG A 201 -18.73 -1.94 0.36
CA ARG A 201 -18.17 -2.24 1.69
C ARG A 201 -19.12 -1.77 2.79
N LEU A 202 -19.22 -2.54 3.88
CA LEU A 202 -19.96 -2.12 5.07
C LEU A 202 -19.33 -0.83 5.61
N TYR A 203 -20.15 0.20 5.82
CA TYR A 203 -19.75 1.54 6.23
C TYR A 203 -19.06 2.42 5.18
N ALA A 204 -19.12 2.06 3.90
CA ALA A 204 -18.50 2.87 2.83
C ALA A 204 -19.01 4.33 2.80
N GLN A 205 -20.31 4.55 3.09
CA GLN A 205 -20.89 5.90 3.10
C GLN A 205 -20.50 6.67 4.37
N GLU A 206 -20.43 5.97 5.50
CA GLU A 206 -20.06 6.53 6.80
C GLU A 206 -18.56 6.85 6.88
N ALA A 207 -17.73 6.23 6.02
CA ALA A 207 -16.31 6.54 5.88
C ALA A 207 -16.06 8.01 5.51
N ASP A 208 -16.85 8.59 4.59
CA ASP A 208 -16.69 10.00 4.23
C ASP A 208 -17.01 10.94 5.42
N ALA A 209 -18.06 10.61 6.20
CA ALA A 209 -18.40 11.37 7.39
C ALA A 209 -17.31 11.27 8.47
N LEU A 210 -16.73 10.08 8.70
CA LEU A 210 -15.62 9.89 9.63
C LEU A 210 -14.36 10.65 9.18
N LEU A 211 -13.99 10.53 7.91
CA LEU A 211 -12.81 11.17 7.34
C LEU A 211 -12.96 12.71 7.31
N GLY A 212 -14.17 13.22 7.09
CA GLY A 212 -14.50 14.63 7.21
C GLY A 212 -14.33 15.15 8.65
N LEU A 213 -14.75 14.39 9.66
CA LEU A 213 -14.50 14.69 11.07
C LEU A 213 -13.02 14.67 11.40
N PHE A 214 -12.28 13.68 10.88
CA PHE A 214 -10.84 13.56 11.08
C PHE A 214 -10.09 14.77 10.54
N ARG A 215 -10.44 15.21 9.31
CA ARG A 215 -9.88 16.43 8.72
C ARG A 215 -10.13 17.67 9.58
N GLU A 216 -11.37 17.86 10.05
CA GLU A 216 -11.71 19.00 10.92
C GLU A 216 -10.90 18.97 12.22
N TRP A 217 -10.64 17.78 12.77
CA TRP A 217 -9.90 17.59 14.00
C TRP A 217 -8.40 17.88 13.83
N LEU A 218 -7.81 17.42 12.71
CA LEU A 218 -6.43 17.75 12.35
C LEU A 218 -6.24 19.28 12.23
N GLY A 219 -7.21 19.98 11.63
CA GLY A 219 -7.18 21.44 11.55
C GLY A 219 -7.23 22.15 12.91
N GLN A 220 -7.83 21.54 13.95
CA GLN A 220 -7.99 22.13 15.28
C GLN A 220 -6.83 21.84 16.23
N THR A 221 -6.09 20.76 16.01
CA THR A 221 -4.95 20.34 16.85
C THR A 221 -3.62 20.97 16.46
N GLY A 222 -3.63 21.94 15.53
CA GLY A 222 -2.44 22.69 15.12
C GLY A 222 -1.80 22.23 13.82
N HIS A 223 -2.34 21.21 13.14
CA HIS A 223 -1.92 20.82 11.78
C HIS A 223 -2.61 21.70 10.74
N SER A 224 -2.26 22.99 10.80
CA SER A 224 -2.99 24.17 10.32
C SER A 224 -3.40 24.17 8.83
N ARG A 225 -2.97 23.18 8.03
CA ARG A 225 -3.24 23.11 6.58
C ARG A 225 -3.39 21.69 6.05
N VAL A 226 -4.09 20.80 6.76
CA VAL A 226 -4.43 19.49 6.18
C VAL A 226 -5.54 19.66 5.13
N ARG A 227 -5.23 19.37 3.87
CA ARG A 227 -6.22 19.27 2.79
C ARG A 227 -6.58 17.82 2.55
N GLN A 228 -7.86 17.56 2.29
CA GLN A 228 -8.37 16.27 1.86
C GLN A 228 -8.77 16.43 0.40
N GLU A 229 -8.17 15.62 -0.46
CA GLU A 229 -8.59 15.44 -1.85
C GLU A 229 -8.93 13.96 -2.07
N GLY A 230 -9.25 13.61 -3.29
CA GLY A 230 -9.64 12.27 -3.63
C GLY A 230 -10.34 12.22 -4.97
N TYR A 231 -10.74 11.01 -5.35
CA TYR A 231 -11.57 10.80 -6.52
C TYR A 231 -12.45 9.58 -6.30
N SER A 232 -13.61 9.59 -6.95
CA SER A 232 -14.55 8.47 -6.95
C SER A 232 -14.50 7.78 -8.31
N THR A 233 -14.59 6.46 -8.28
CA THR A 233 -14.77 5.60 -9.44
C THR A 233 -16.08 4.83 -9.28
N ALA A 234 -16.45 4.00 -10.26
CA ALA A 234 -17.57 3.09 -10.11
C ALA A 234 -17.29 1.98 -9.06
N ALA A 235 -16.02 1.64 -8.85
CA ALA A 235 -15.60 0.55 -7.97
C ALA A 235 -15.30 1.00 -6.53
N GLY A 236 -15.14 2.30 -6.28
CA GLY A 236 -14.87 2.80 -4.94
C GLY A 236 -14.49 4.29 -4.89
N GLN A 237 -13.94 4.70 -3.76
CA GLN A 237 -13.50 6.07 -3.53
C GLN A 237 -12.11 6.08 -2.91
N VAL A 238 -11.25 6.94 -3.46
CA VAL A 238 -9.91 7.20 -2.94
C VAL A 238 -9.91 8.49 -2.16
N PHE A 239 -9.37 8.45 -0.95
CA PHE A 239 -9.15 9.61 -0.08
C PHE A 239 -7.65 9.87 0.06
N GLU A 240 -7.25 11.11 -0.19
CA GLU A 240 -5.85 11.56 -0.14
C GLU A 240 -5.75 12.72 0.85
N PHE A 241 -4.89 12.60 1.86
CA PHE A 241 -4.68 13.65 2.85
C PHE A 241 -3.29 14.23 2.69
N PHE A 242 -3.20 15.55 2.59
CA PHE A 242 -1.93 16.26 2.42
C PHE A 242 -1.77 17.29 3.53
N SER A 243 -0.54 17.43 4.02
CA SER A 243 -0.17 18.46 5.00
C SER A 243 0.34 19.73 4.31
N GLY A 244 0.18 20.89 4.96
CA GLY A 244 0.87 22.10 4.53
C GLY A 244 2.26 22.28 5.13
N ASP A 245 2.58 21.54 6.21
CA ASP A 245 3.76 21.77 7.06
C ASP A 245 4.70 20.53 7.10
N GLY A 246 4.57 19.60 6.14
CA GLY A 246 5.41 18.39 6.06
C GLY A 246 4.81 17.13 6.68
N GLN A 247 5.58 16.03 6.66
CA GLN A 247 5.15 14.77 7.27
C GLN A 247 5.20 14.85 8.80
N PRO A 248 4.14 14.46 9.51
CA PRO A 248 4.11 14.46 10.95
C PRO A 248 4.80 13.23 11.56
N GLU A 249 5.35 13.41 12.76
CA GLU A 249 6.07 12.37 13.51
C GLU A 249 5.13 11.25 14.03
N GLY A 250 5.34 10.01 13.56
CA GLY A 250 4.63 8.82 14.05
C GLY A 250 3.60 8.21 13.11
N GLY A 251 3.43 8.78 11.91
CA GLY A 251 2.63 8.18 10.84
C GLY A 251 1.11 8.18 11.09
N LEU A 252 0.38 7.66 10.10
CA LEU A 252 -1.09 7.73 10.04
C LEU A 252 -1.80 7.06 11.22
N SER A 253 -1.36 5.86 11.61
CA SER A 253 -2.05 5.05 12.62
C SER A 253 -2.15 5.80 13.95
N ARG A 254 -1.08 6.50 14.34
CA ARG A 254 -1.07 7.32 15.55
C ARG A 254 -2.11 8.44 15.51
N TYR A 255 -2.19 9.19 14.41
CA TYR A 255 -3.19 10.26 14.28
C TYR A 255 -4.62 9.74 14.31
N PHE A 256 -4.88 8.60 13.68
CA PHE A 256 -6.21 7.99 13.73
C PHE A 256 -6.54 7.43 15.11
N GLU A 257 -5.57 6.85 15.82
CA GLU A 257 -5.73 6.39 17.20
C GLU A 257 -6.05 7.57 18.13
N ASP A 258 -5.28 8.65 18.04
CA ASP A 258 -5.50 9.89 18.80
C ASP A 258 -6.88 10.49 18.51
N PHE A 259 -7.26 10.57 17.24
CA PHE A 259 -8.59 11.02 16.82
C PHE A 259 -9.71 10.11 17.32
N SER A 260 -9.53 8.78 17.24
CA SER A 260 -10.53 7.81 17.70
C SER A 260 -10.73 7.91 19.21
N SER A 261 -9.64 8.09 19.97
CA SER A 261 -9.69 8.35 21.41
C SER A 261 -10.44 9.65 21.70
N PHE A 262 -10.11 10.73 20.99
CA PHE A 262 -10.77 12.03 21.14
C PHE A 262 -12.28 11.96 20.85
N LEU A 263 -12.69 11.25 19.79
CA LEU A 263 -14.11 11.02 19.48
C LEU A 263 -14.82 10.26 20.59
N GLY A 264 -14.18 9.24 21.15
CA GLY A 264 -14.68 8.49 22.30
C GLY A 264 -14.86 9.39 23.53
N ASP A 265 -13.85 10.19 23.84
CA ASP A 265 -13.85 11.13 24.96
C ASP A 265 -14.94 12.21 24.80
N CYS A 266 -15.19 12.70 23.57
CA CYS A 266 -16.27 13.65 23.32
C CYS A 266 -17.65 13.12 23.74
N VAL A 267 -17.88 11.80 23.62
CA VAL A 267 -19.15 11.18 23.96
C VAL A 267 -19.19 10.76 25.43
N ALA A 268 -18.12 10.17 25.94
CA ALA A 268 -18.06 9.59 27.29
C ALA A 268 -17.69 10.62 28.36
N THR A 269 -16.68 11.45 28.09
CA THR A 269 -16.08 12.37 29.07
C THR A 269 -15.76 13.73 28.44
N PRO A 270 -16.77 14.59 28.17
CA PRO A 270 -16.58 15.85 27.45
C PRO A 270 -15.55 16.80 28.08
N ALA A 271 -15.41 16.78 29.42
CA ALA A 271 -14.43 17.59 30.13
C ALA A 271 -12.98 17.20 29.81
N ALA A 272 -12.70 15.89 29.64
CA ALA A 272 -11.37 15.40 29.28
C ALA A 272 -11.00 15.78 27.83
N ALA A 273 -11.96 15.64 26.90
CA ALA A 273 -11.78 16.07 25.51
C ALA A 273 -11.54 17.60 25.41
N ALA A 274 -12.25 18.40 26.21
CA ALA A 274 -12.04 19.84 26.24
C ALA A 274 -10.64 20.19 26.77
N ALA A 275 -10.18 19.51 27.83
CA ALA A 275 -8.83 19.69 28.36
C ALA A 275 -7.73 19.36 27.33
N GLN A 276 -7.92 18.32 26.51
CA GLN A 276 -7.00 17.99 25.41
C GLN A 276 -6.89 19.13 24.37
N LEU A 277 -8.03 19.73 23.98
CA LEU A 277 -8.02 20.87 23.05
C LEU A 277 -7.38 22.12 23.66
N ILE A 278 -7.64 22.39 24.94
CA ILE A 278 -7.05 23.53 25.66
C ILE A 278 -5.54 23.36 25.76
N ALA A 279 -5.04 22.15 26.03
CA ALA A 279 -3.61 21.85 26.04
C ALA A 279 -2.95 22.11 24.66
N ASN A 280 -3.70 21.94 23.57
CA ASN A 280 -3.27 22.23 22.20
C ASN A 280 -3.49 23.70 21.78
N GLY A 281 -3.82 24.60 22.73
CA GLY A 281 -3.90 26.04 22.49
C GLY A 281 -5.28 26.57 22.06
N VAL A 282 -6.33 25.73 22.12
CA VAL A 282 -7.72 26.17 21.87
C VAL A 282 -8.26 26.90 23.10
N ALA A 283 -8.92 28.05 22.90
CA ALA A 283 -9.56 28.79 24.00
C ALA A 283 -10.66 27.96 24.69
N GLU A 284 -10.82 28.10 26.00
CA GLU A 284 -11.72 27.28 26.84
C GLU A 284 -13.18 27.29 26.33
N ASP A 285 -13.74 28.46 26.03
CA ASP A 285 -15.09 28.59 25.48
C ASP A 285 -15.23 27.92 24.10
N ALA A 286 -14.20 28.03 23.26
CA ALA A 286 -14.18 27.40 21.93
C ALA A 286 -14.05 25.88 22.04
N ALA A 287 -13.24 25.38 22.98
CA ALA A 287 -13.05 23.96 23.23
C ALA A 287 -14.37 23.28 23.63
N ALA A 288 -15.15 23.89 24.52
CA ALA A 288 -16.46 23.37 24.92
C ALA A 288 -17.45 23.28 23.73
N ILE A 289 -17.48 24.32 22.88
CA ILE A 289 -18.33 24.35 21.67
C ILE A 289 -17.91 23.26 20.67
N ILE A 290 -16.60 23.11 20.46
CA ILE A 290 -16.03 22.08 19.58
C ILE A 290 -16.40 20.70 20.08
N VAL A 291 -16.13 20.38 21.35
CA VAL A 291 -16.44 19.06 21.94
C VAL A 291 -17.93 18.75 21.83
N SER A 292 -18.81 19.70 22.10
CA SER A 292 -20.26 19.50 21.96
C SER A 292 -20.68 19.17 20.52
N ARG A 293 -20.07 19.84 19.52
CA ARG A 293 -20.28 19.56 18.10
C ARG A 293 -19.80 18.17 17.72
N TYR A 294 -18.58 17.79 18.14
CA TYR A 294 -18.03 16.46 17.89
C TYR A 294 -18.85 15.38 18.58
N ALA A 295 -19.27 15.58 19.83
CA ALA A 295 -20.11 14.64 20.56
C ALA A 295 -21.44 14.38 19.82
N THR A 296 -22.06 15.43 19.30
CA THR A 296 -23.30 15.33 18.52
C THR A 296 -23.08 14.55 17.22
N ARG A 297 -22.02 14.87 16.46
CA ARG A 297 -21.69 14.18 15.22
C ARG A 297 -21.24 12.73 15.45
N ALA A 298 -20.51 12.46 16.52
CA ALA A 298 -20.08 11.12 16.90
C ALA A 298 -21.28 10.24 17.28
N ARG A 299 -22.26 10.77 18.03
CA ARG A 299 -23.51 10.05 18.33
C ARG A 299 -24.32 9.78 17.07
N ARG A 300 -24.41 10.74 16.15
CA ARG A 300 -25.07 10.56 14.86
C ARG A 300 -24.38 9.49 14.02
N LEU A 301 -23.05 9.56 13.89
CA LEU A 301 -22.26 8.55 13.20
C LEU A 301 -22.46 7.17 13.83
N SER A 302 -22.44 7.06 15.16
CA SER A 302 -22.70 5.79 15.85
C SER A 302 -24.10 5.24 15.57
N LEU A 303 -25.11 6.11 15.50
CA LEU A 303 -26.47 5.71 15.11
C LEU A 303 -26.51 5.24 13.65
N ASP A 304 -25.87 5.97 12.73
CA ASP A 304 -25.80 5.63 11.31
C ASP A 304 -25.09 4.28 11.12
N LEU A 305 -23.96 4.05 11.81
CA LEU A 305 -23.25 2.76 11.83
C LEU A 305 -24.12 1.61 12.37
N LYS A 306 -24.89 1.87 13.42
CA LYS A 306 -25.81 0.87 13.97
C LYS A 306 -26.90 0.54 12.95
N GLN A 307 -27.54 1.54 12.36
CA GLN A 307 -28.58 1.35 11.35
C GLN A 307 -28.05 0.61 10.12
N ARG A 308 -26.88 0.99 9.60
CA ARG A 308 -26.25 0.27 8.49
C ARG A 308 -25.92 -1.18 8.82
N ARG A 309 -25.48 -1.46 10.04
CA ARG A 309 -25.26 -2.84 10.51
C ARG A 309 -26.56 -3.63 10.49
N GLU A 310 -27.63 -3.06 11.03
CA GLU A 310 -28.96 -3.67 11.08
C GLU A 310 -29.52 -3.93 9.67
N GLU A 311 -29.45 -2.94 8.78
CA GLU A 311 -29.85 -3.09 7.38
C GLU A 311 -29.05 -4.19 6.67
N ARG A 312 -27.72 -4.22 6.85
CA ARG A 312 -26.87 -5.23 6.24
C ARG A 312 -27.15 -6.62 6.80
N MET A 313 -27.34 -6.74 8.11
CA MET A 313 -27.68 -7.99 8.78
C MET A 313 -29.00 -8.54 8.26
N LEU A 314 -30.02 -7.69 8.08
CA LEU A 314 -31.29 -8.09 7.49
C LEU A 314 -31.15 -8.55 6.03
N SER A 315 -30.37 -7.82 5.23
CA SER A 315 -30.11 -8.19 3.83
C SER A 315 -29.41 -9.55 3.73
N LEU A 316 -28.36 -9.78 4.53
CA LEU A 316 -27.64 -11.05 4.56
C LEU A 316 -28.53 -12.18 5.09
N LYS A 317 -29.40 -11.91 6.06
CA LYS A 317 -30.37 -12.89 6.54
C LYS A 317 -31.29 -13.35 5.40
N HIS A 318 -31.88 -12.42 4.65
CA HIS A 318 -32.72 -12.77 3.50
C HIS A 318 -31.96 -13.55 2.41
N GLU A 319 -30.69 -13.19 2.16
CA GLU A 319 -29.85 -13.92 1.21
C GLU A 319 -29.62 -15.39 1.64
N LEU A 320 -29.39 -15.59 2.93
CA LEU A 320 -29.11 -16.90 3.52
C LEU A 320 -30.37 -17.72 3.86
N GLU A 321 -31.57 -17.15 3.72
CA GLU A 321 -32.83 -17.86 3.99
C GLU A 321 -32.99 -19.10 3.10
N ASN A 322 -32.55 -19.04 1.84
CA ASN A 322 -32.58 -20.21 0.96
C ASN A 322 -31.71 -21.35 1.47
N ILE A 323 -30.55 -21.03 2.03
CA ILE A 323 -29.62 -22.03 2.58
C ILE A 323 -30.18 -22.64 3.88
N VAL A 324 -30.91 -21.85 4.68
CA VAL A 324 -31.64 -22.36 5.86
C VAL A 324 -32.70 -23.39 5.49
N LEU A 325 -33.35 -23.23 4.33
CA LEU A 325 -34.35 -24.18 3.84
C LEU A 325 -33.73 -25.48 3.31
N GLU A 326 -32.49 -25.43 2.83
CA GLU A 326 -31.79 -26.57 2.23
C GLU A 326 -31.05 -27.44 3.27
N VAL A 327 -30.66 -26.86 4.41
CA VAL A 327 -29.85 -27.55 5.43
C VAL A 327 -30.68 -27.95 6.64
N ASP A 328 -30.93 -29.25 6.79
CA ASP A 328 -31.70 -29.81 7.90
C ASP A 328 -31.09 -29.45 9.28
N GLY A 329 -31.94 -28.94 10.17
CA GLY A 329 -31.59 -28.54 11.53
C GLY A 329 -31.04 -27.12 11.67
N LEU A 330 -30.70 -26.45 10.58
CA LEU A 330 -30.23 -25.05 10.62
C LEU A 330 -31.44 -24.14 10.89
N THR A 331 -31.34 -23.28 11.91
CA THR A 331 -32.41 -22.32 12.21
C THR A 331 -31.98 -20.89 11.92
N SER A 332 -32.93 -19.99 11.66
CA SER A 332 -32.65 -18.56 11.47
C SER A 332 -31.88 -17.96 12.65
N ARG A 333 -32.07 -18.48 13.87
CA ARG A 333 -31.35 -18.05 15.07
C ARG A 333 -29.86 -18.42 15.03
N ASN A 334 -29.51 -19.56 14.41
CA ASN A 334 -28.12 -19.95 14.21
C ASN A 334 -27.43 -19.00 13.21
N VAL A 335 -28.12 -18.66 12.12
CA VAL A 335 -27.62 -17.70 11.13
C VAL A 335 -27.40 -16.33 11.76
N GLU A 336 -28.36 -15.83 12.54
CA GLU A 336 -28.23 -14.56 13.26
C GLU A 336 -27.00 -14.52 14.18
N ALA A 337 -26.75 -15.60 14.94
CA ALA A 337 -25.58 -15.66 15.82
C ALA A 337 -24.26 -15.63 15.04
N VAL A 338 -24.17 -16.34 13.91
CA VAL A 338 -22.98 -16.33 13.04
C VAL A 338 -22.77 -14.95 12.41
N LEU A 339 -23.84 -14.33 11.91
CA LEU A 339 -23.77 -12.99 11.31
C LEU A 339 -23.36 -11.93 12.34
N ASP A 340 -23.87 -12.00 13.57
CA ASP A 340 -23.53 -11.04 14.63
C ASP A 340 -22.05 -11.13 15.05
N GLU A 341 -21.47 -12.34 15.02
CA GLU A 341 -20.05 -12.58 15.27
C GLU A 341 -19.15 -12.13 14.09
N MET A 342 -19.64 -12.24 12.86
CA MET A 342 -18.89 -11.88 11.64
C MET A 342 -18.93 -10.38 11.30
N LEU A 343 -20.04 -9.71 11.61
CA LEU A 343 -20.21 -8.28 11.29
C LEU A 343 -19.42 -7.42 12.29
N PRO A 344 -18.53 -6.53 11.83
CA PRO A 344 -17.75 -5.68 12.72
C PRO A 344 -18.67 -4.84 13.60
N PRO A 345 -18.26 -4.53 14.86
CA PRO A 345 -19.04 -3.68 15.73
C PRO A 345 -19.16 -2.26 15.14
N PRO A 346 -20.24 -1.53 15.44
CA PRO A 346 -20.47 -0.17 14.95
C PRO A 346 -19.56 0.84 15.65
N ALA A 347 -18.25 0.78 15.36
CA ALA A 347 -17.21 1.61 15.94
C ALA A 347 -16.37 2.27 14.82
N ALA A 348 -15.86 3.47 15.08
CA ALA A 348 -15.06 4.25 14.12
C ALA A 348 -13.84 3.48 13.58
N ILE A 349 -13.17 2.71 14.45
CA ILE A 349 -12.02 1.86 14.07
C ILE A 349 -12.43 0.79 13.04
N GLY A 350 -13.64 0.23 13.17
CA GLY A 350 -14.18 -0.77 12.24
C GLY A 350 -14.44 -0.23 10.84
N ILE A 351 -14.59 1.08 10.67
CA ILE A 351 -14.76 1.72 9.36
C ILE A 351 -13.46 1.66 8.54
N ILE A 352 -12.30 1.89 9.19
CA ILE A 352 -11.01 2.01 8.51
C ILE A 352 -10.34 0.65 8.37
N GLU A 353 -10.19 -0.09 9.47
CA GLU A 353 -9.47 -1.37 9.48
C GLU A 353 -10.23 -2.51 8.79
N GLY A 354 -11.53 -2.32 8.56
CA GLY A 354 -12.38 -3.34 7.95
C GLY A 354 -12.60 -4.52 8.89
N PRO A 355 -13.15 -5.65 8.39
CA PRO A 355 -13.37 -6.81 9.22
C PRO A 355 -12.04 -7.40 9.71
N ARG A 356 -11.80 -7.35 11.02
CA ARG A 356 -10.80 -8.18 11.69
C ARG A 356 -11.36 -9.60 11.84
N MET A 357 -11.25 -10.42 10.81
CA MET A 357 -11.47 -11.86 11.02
C MET A 357 -10.31 -12.41 11.81
N ASN A 358 -10.56 -12.82 13.05
CA ASN A 358 -9.64 -13.67 13.80
C ASN A 358 -9.77 -15.09 13.23
N PRO A 359 -8.75 -15.63 12.52
CA PRO A 359 -8.79 -16.99 11.99
C PRO A 359 -8.81 -18.06 13.09
N SER A 360 -8.62 -17.67 14.36
CA SER A 360 -8.60 -18.55 15.52
C SER A 360 -9.97 -18.86 16.12
N HIS A 361 -11.05 -18.22 15.67
CA HIS A 361 -12.39 -18.69 15.99
C HIS A 361 -12.79 -19.74 14.95
N SER A 362 -12.44 -21.00 15.23
CA SER A 362 -13.21 -22.09 14.67
C SER A 362 -14.66 -21.84 15.10
N LEU A 363 -15.51 -21.43 14.16
CA LEU A 363 -16.96 -21.39 14.33
C LEU A 363 -17.43 -22.83 14.56
N THR A 364 -17.22 -23.36 15.78
CA THR A 364 -17.87 -24.58 16.24
C THR A 364 -19.30 -24.21 16.62
N VAL A 365 -20.10 -23.89 15.61
CA VAL A 365 -21.55 -23.83 15.75
C VAL A 365 -22.04 -25.27 15.73
N ASN A 366 -22.19 -25.85 16.94
CA ASN A 366 -23.00 -27.02 17.25
C ASN A 366 -23.26 -27.98 16.06
N ASN A 367 -22.22 -28.69 15.58
CA ASN A 367 -22.37 -29.85 14.70
C ASN A 367 -22.99 -29.60 13.30
N PHE A 368 -22.97 -28.38 12.76
CA PHE A 368 -23.43 -28.11 11.39
C PHE A 368 -22.33 -28.30 10.33
N ASN A 369 -22.75 -28.59 9.08
CA ASN A 369 -21.86 -28.93 7.97
C ASN A 369 -20.81 -27.83 7.71
N PRO A 370 -19.50 -28.12 7.71
CA PRO A 370 -18.44 -27.15 7.40
C PRO A 370 -18.60 -26.46 6.04
N GLN A 371 -19.34 -27.06 5.10
CA GLN A 371 -19.67 -26.43 3.81
C GLN A 371 -20.56 -25.18 3.98
N PHE A 372 -21.55 -25.23 4.90
CA PHE A 372 -22.42 -24.11 5.21
C PHE A 372 -21.64 -22.93 5.81
N ILE A 373 -20.75 -23.21 6.76
CA ILE A 373 -19.92 -22.20 7.40
C ILE A 373 -19.02 -21.53 6.35
N ASN A 374 -18.42 -22.30 5.44
CA ASN A 374 -17.58 -21.74 4.38
C ASN A 374 -18.37 -20.87 3.39
N GLU A 375 -19.60 -21.26 3.03
CA GLU A 375 -20.45 -20.51 2.10
C GLU A 375 -20.97 -19.20 2.73
N VAL A 376 -21.44 -19.25 3.97
CA VAL A 376 -21.85 -18.05 4.74
C VAL A 376 -20.66 -17.13 4.96
N THR A 377 -19.52 -17.67 5.41
CA THR A 377 -18.29 -16.89 5.59
C THR A 377 -17.92 -16.21 4.28
N GLY A 378 -17.97 -16.93 3.16
CA GLY A 378 -17.66 -16.40 1.84
C GLY A 378 -18.55 -15.22 1.41
N SER A 379 -19.88 -15.36 1.49
CA SER A 379 -20.81 -14.28 1.10
C SER A 379 -20.72 -13.08 2.05
N VAL A 380 -20.63 -13.33 3.36
CA VAL A 380 -20.58 -12.29 4.40
C VAL A 380 -19.29 -11.49 4.29
N VAL A 381 -18.14 -12.14 4.14
CA VAL A 381 -16.84 -11.47 3.96
C VAL A 381 -16.83 -10.62 2.71
N GLN A 382 -17.41 -11.12 1.61
CA GLN A 382 -17.45 -10.37 0.36
C GLN A 382 -18.29 -9.10 0.47
N ASN A 383 -19.44 -9.21 1.12
CA ASN A 383 -20.34 -8.08 1.33
C ASN A 383 -19.80 -7.07 2.35
N ILE A 384 -19.11 -7.53 3.40
CA ILE A 384 -18.54 -6.65 4.43
C ILE A 384 -17.32 -5.91 3.88
N ALA A 385 -16.40 -6.61 3.22
CA ALA A 385 -15.16 -6.03 2.71
C ALA A 385 -15.36 -5.27 1.39
N GLY A 386 -16.53 -5.37 0.76
CA GLY A 386 -16.78 -4.80 -0.57
C GLY A 386 -16.00 -5.54 -1.67
N THR A 387 -15.73 -6.82 -1.47
CA THR A 387 -14.96 -7.67 -2.38
C THR A 387 -15.84 -8.54 -3.27
N VAL A 388 -17.16 -8.34 -3.27
CA VAL A 388 -18.13 -9.09 -4.09
C VAL A 388 -17.71 -9.12 -5.56
N ASN A 389 -17.24 -7.98 -6.08
CA ASN A 389 -16.82 -7.82 -7.48
C ASN A 389 -15.37 -8.26 -7.75
N LEU A 390 -14.64 -8.74 -6.74
CA LEU A 390 -13.25 -9.17 -6.90
C LEU A 390 -13.17 -10.63 -7.36
N GLY A 391 -12.18 -10.91 -8.23
CA GLY A 391 -11.81 -12.26 -8.63
C GLY A 391 -11.26 -13.09 -7.47
N ALA A 392 -11.11 -14.40 -7.68
CA ALA A 392 -10.61 -15.32 -6.66
C ALA A 392 -9.18 -14.97 -6.22
N GLU A 393 -8.34 -14.56 -7.15
CA GLU A 393 -6.94 -14.21 -6.92
C GLU A 393 -6.81 -12.92 -6.07
N ALA A 394 -7.64 -11.91 -6.32
CA ALA A 394 -7.67 -10.70 -5.48
C ALA A 394 -8.10 -11.01 -4.04
N LYS A 395 -9.10 -11.89 -3.87
CA LYS A 395 -9.59 -12.31 -2.55
C LYS A 395 -8.49 -13.05 -1.78
N GLN A 396 -7.82 -14.00 -2.43
CA GLN A 396 -6.69 -14.72 -1.85
C GLN A 396 -5.52 -13.79 -1.51
N LEU A 397 -5.27 -12.75 -2.31
CA LEU A 397 -4.26 -11.75 -2.02
C LEU A 397 -4.59 -10.93 -0.76
N LEU A 398 -5.86 -10.52 -0.59
CA LEU A 398 -6.33 -9.84 0.62
C LEU A 398 -6.22 -10.73 1.87
N GLU A 399 -6.49 -12.04 1.77
CA GLU A 399 -6.32 -12.99 2.87
C GLU A 399 -4.84 -13.12 3.30
N LEU A 400 -3.92 -13.19 2.33
CA LEU A 400 -2.49 -13.20 2.62
C LEU A 400 -2.04 -11.88 3.25
N ILE A 401 -2.54 -10.73 2.78
CA ILE A 401 -2.25 -9.42 3.35
C ILE A 401 -2.80 -9.31 4.79
N ALA A 402 -4.00 -9.82 5.05
CA ALA A 402 -4.56 -9.83 6.39
C ALA A 402 -3.71 -10.64 7.38
N THR A 403 -3.10 -11.73 6.90
CA THR A 403 -2.29 -12.64 7.72
C THR A 403 -0.84 -12.16 7.87
N PHE A 404 -0.23 -11.63 6.81
CA PHE A 404 1.21 -11.36 6.75
C PHE A 404 1.60 -9.91 6.45
N GLY A 405 0.63 -9.02 6.19
CA GLY A 405 0.88 -7.63 5.81
C GLY A 405 1.45 -6.75 6.93
N GLY A 406 1.33 -7.15 8.19
CA GLY A 406 1.89 -6.42 9.34
C GLY A 406 1.50 -4.93 9.34
N HIS A 407 2.50 -4.05 9.46
CA HIS A 407 2.29 -2.59 9.45
C HIS A 407 1.92 -2.02 8.07
N GLU A 408 2.24 -2.71 6.97
CA GLU A 408 1.91 -2.28 5.60
C GLU A 408 0.50 -2.72 5.17
N ARG A 409 -0.23 -3.47 6.02
CA ARG A 409 -1.53 -4.07 5.69
C ARG A 409 -2.49 -3.10 4.99
N ALA A 410 -2.76 -1.93 5.57
CA ALA A 410 -3.71 -0.98 5.02
C ALA A 410 -3.28 -0.42 3.64
N GLN A 411 -1.96 -0.24 3.44
CA GLN A 411 -1.41 0.21 2.16
C GLN A 411 -1.48 -0.90 1.10
N LEU A 412 -1.25 -2.14 1.51
CA LEU A 412 -1.35 -3.31 0.62
C LEU A 412 -2.79 -3.59 0.23
N GLU A 413 -3.75 -3.52 1.17
CA GLU A 413 -5.19 -3.63 0.85
C GLU A 413 -5.63 -2.55 -0.13
N THR A 414 -5.20 -1.29 0.10
CA THR A 414 -5.40 -0.18 -0.83
C THR A 414 -4.82 -0.51 -2.21
N ALA A 415 -3.61 -1.06 -2.28
CA ALA A 415 -2.98 -1.44 -3.54
C ALA A 415 -3.75 -2.54 -4.28
N VAL A 416 -4.35 -3.52 -3.59
CA VAL A 416 -5.19 -4.54 -4.25
C VAL A 416 -6.41 -3.90 -4.90
N HIS A 417 -7.10 -3.02 -4.17
CA HIS A 417 -8.29 -2.38 -4.70
C HIS A 417 -7.98 -1.40 -5.82
N GLU A 418 -6.91 -0.62 -5.73
CA GLU A 418 -6.45 0.25 -6.82
C GLU A 418 -6.08 -0.55 -8.08
N LEU A 419 -5.43 -1.71 -7.92
CA LEU A 419 -5.06 -2.58 -9.04
C LEU A 419 -6.31 -3.10 -9.78
N GLU A 420 -7.34 -3.47 -9.03
CA GLU A 420 -8.61 -4.01 -9.54
C GLU A 420 -9.53 -2.94 -10.13
N ASP A 421 -9.41 -1.70 -9.66
CA ASP A 421 -10.22 -0.59 -10.13
C ASP A 421 -9.69 -0.05 -11.47
N GLY A 422 -10.36 -0.42 -12.57
CA GLY A 422 -10.06 0.10 -13.90
C GLY A 422 -10.20 1.62 -14.04
N GLY A 423 -10.94 2.28 -13.13
CA GLY A 423 -11.06 3.74 -13.06
C GLY A 423 -9.98 4.43 -12.22
N ALA A 424 -9.13 3.68 -11.51
CA ALA A 424 -8.02 4.25 -10.76
C ALA A 424 -6.95 4.84 -11.70
N ARG A 425 -6.25 5.87 -11.23
CA ARG A 425 -5.21 6.56 -12.01
C ARG A 425 -4.11 5.56 -12.40
N GLY A 426 -3.72 5.54 -13.68
CA GLY A 426 -2.75 4.57 -14.20
C GLY A 426 -1.41 4.55 -13.44
N ALA A 427 -0.95 5.72 -12.98
CA ALA A 427 0.26 5.82 -12.16
C ALA A 427 0.15 5.05 -10.84
N GLU A 428 -1.00 5.15 -10.18
CA GLU A 428 -1.26 4.48 -8.90
C GLU A 428 -1.43 2.99 -9.07
N ARG A 429 -2.06 2.56 -10.15
CA ARG A 429 -2.13 1.14 -10.50
C ARG A 429 -0.70 0.56 -10.65
N VAL A 430 0.18 1.24 -11.39
CA VAL A 430 1.57 0.79 -11.58
C VAL A 430 2.33 0.72 -10.25
N ALA A 431 2.18 1.72 -9.39
CA ALA A 431 2.79 1.74 -8.06
C ALA A 431 2.23 0.62 -7.16
N ALA A 432 0.90 0.43 -7.14
CA ALA A 432 0.21 -0.63 -6.43
C ALA A 432 0.71 -2.02 -6.84
N ARG A 433 0.85 -2.26 -8.15
CA ARG A 433 1.44 -3.48 -8.69
C ARG A 433 2.85 -3.71 -8.15
N GLY A 434 3.72 -2.69 -8.16
CA GLY A 434 5.08 -2.78 -7.62
C GLY A 434 5.09 -3.17 -6.13
N ARG A 435 4.23 -2.55 -5.31
CA ARG A 435 4.09 -2.89 -3.88
C ARG A 435 3.65 -4.34 -3.68
N LEU A 436 2.62 -4.78 -4.41
CA LEU A 436 2.10 -6.14 -4.31
C LEU A 436 3.12 -7.19 -4.77
N LYS A 437 3.92 -6.90 -5.81
CA LYS A 437 5.04 -7.77 -6.22
C LYS A 437 6.07 -7.92 -5.11
N ARG A 438 6.49 -6.82 -4.48
CA ARG A 438 7.43 -6.87 -3.34
C ARG A 438 6.87 -7.75 -2.23
N PHE A 439 5.61 -7.52 -1.85
CA PHE A 439 4.96 -8.30 -0.80
C PHE A 439 4.96 -9.81 -1.11
N LEU A 440 4.56 -10.20 -2.33
CA LEU A 440 4.57 -11.60 -2.76
C LEU A 440 5.98 -12.19 -2.81
N ALA A 441 6.97 -11.42 -3.26
CA ALA A 441 8.36 -11.85 -3.27
C ALA A 441 8.90 -12.10 -1.85
N ASP A 442 8.53 -11.25 -0.90
CA ASP A 442 8.90 -11.39 0.51
C ASP A 442 8.23 -12.60 1.16
N LEU A 443 6.98 -12.91 0.80
CA LEU A 443 6.31 -14.14 1.24
C LEU A 443 6.94 -15.40 0.64
N GLY A 444 7.34 -15.36 -0.64
CA GLY A 444 8.01 -16.48 -1.31
C GLY A 444 9.31 -16.85 -0.61
N ASN A 445 10.09 -15.84 -0.22
CA ASN A 445 11.33 -16.03 0.54
C ASN A 445 11.12 -16.61 1.95
N ARG A 446 9.90 -16.57 2.50
CA ARG A 446 9.54 -17.17 3.80
C ARG A 446 9.06 -18.63 3.67
N GLY A 447 9.11 -19.22 2.48
CA GLY A 447 8.82 -20.65 2.25
C GLY A 447 7.36 -20.98 1.94
N LEU A 448 6.50 -20.00 1.64
CA LEU A 448 5.09 -20.20 1.29
C LEU A 448 4.91 -20.46 -0.23
N GLY A 449 5.60 -21.46 -0.80
CA GLY A 449 5.88 -21.52 -2.24
C GLY A 449 4.75 -21.92 -3.21
N VAL A 450 3.71 -22.66 -2.81
CA VAL A 450 2.87 -23.39 -3.79
C VAL A 450 1.72 -22.55 -4.39
N GLY A 451 1.26 -21.49 -3.70
CA GLY A 451 0.16 -20.63 -4.17
C GLY A 451 0.58 -19.25 -4.70
N LEU A 452 1.79 -18.79 -4.36
CA LEU A 452 2.22 -17.41 -4.65
C LEU A 452 2.49 -17.17 -6.14
N ASN A 453 2.90 -18.20 -6.88
CA ASN A 453 3.17 -18.08 -8.32
C ASN A 453 1.91 -17.69 -9.12
N ILE A 454 0.73 -18.16 -8.71
CA ILE A 454 -0.55 -17.81 -9.36
C ILE A 454 -0.88 -16.35 -9.09
N LEU A 455 -0.72 -15.91 -7.84
CA LEU A 455 -0.99 -14.53 -7.44
C LEU A 455 0.00 -13.53 -8.05
N GLN A 456 1.26 -13.94 -8.21
CA GLN A 456 2.28 -13.16 -8.89
C GLN A 456 1.91 -12.95 -10.36
N LYS A 457 1.53 -14.02 -11.08
CA LYS A 457 1.00 -13.94 -12.46
C LYS A 457 -0.20 -13.00 -12.57
N TYR A 458 -1.13 -13.11 -11.62
CA TYR A 458 -2.32 -12.30 -11.58
C TYR A 458 -2.00 -10.79 -11.43
N VAL A 459 -1.13 -10.43 -10.49
CA VAL A 459 -0.71 -9.04 -10.26
C VAL A 459 -0.05 -8.44 -11.51
N GLU A 460 0.71 -9.23 -12.27
CA GLU A 460 1.29 -8.79 -13.55
C GLU A 460 0.25 -8.49 -14.62
N HIS A 461 -0.68 -9.43 -14.82
CA HIS A 461 -1.61 -9.39 -15.94
C HIS A 461 -2.62 -8.23 -15.82
N LYS A 462 -2.91 -7.78 -14.60
CA LYS A 462 -3.88 -6.71 -14.33
C LYS A 462 -3.49 -5.33 -14.86
N ILE A 463 -2.20 -5.13 -15.14
CA ILE A 463 -1.71 -3.93 -15.84
C ILE A 463 -1.04 -4.43 -17.11
N GLY A 464 -1.87 -4.77 -18.10
CA GLY A 464 -1.43 -4.84 -19.48
C GLY A 464 -0.94 -3.47 -19.89
N VAL A 465 0.37 -3.24 -19.79
CA VAL A 465 1.02 -2.13 -20.47
C VAL A 465 1.03 -2.52 -21.95
N THR A 466 -0.01 -2.14 -22.68
CA THR A 466 0.07 -1.98 -24.14
C THR A 466 0.74 -0.66 -24.46
#